data_AF-A0A949B2B3-F1
#
_entry.id   AF-A0A949B2B3-F1
#
_cell.length_a   1.000
_cell.length_b   1.000
_cell.length_c   1.000
_cell.angle_alpha   90.00
_cell.angle_beta   90.00
_cell.angle_gamma   90.00
#
_symmetry.space_group_name_H-M   'P 1'
#
loop_
_entity.id
_entity.type
_entity.pdbx_description
1 polymer ?
#
loop_
_entity_poly.entity_id
_entity_poly.type
_entity_poly.pdbx_seq_one_letter_code
_entity_poly.pdbx_strand_id
1 'polypeptide(L)'
;PVTEILAKEFDDVIHKGNAFLLRNHGITICNPEGVARAMDMLEMLEAQASSVLIGHLLGGLKEIQDKEVENLEKTLRNRGLKLPGDPRFISSLGQLFKNK
;
A
#
# COMPACT_ATOMS: atom_id res chain seq x y z
N PRO A 1 -14.23 -5.02 16.67
CA PRO A 1 -14.20 -4.27 15.37
C PRO A 1 -14.59 -2.79 15.48
N VAL A 2 -15.19 -2.33 16.58
CA VAL A 2 -15.57 -0.93 16.77
C VAL A 2 -15.14 -0.49 18.17
N THR A 3 -13.84 -0.27 18.34
CA THR A 3 -13.28 0.21 19.61
C THR A 3 -12.61 1.54 19.37
N GLU A 4 -12.72 2.44 20.34
CA GLU A 4 -12.03 3.74 20.34
C GLU A 4 -10.52 3.57 20.15
N ILE A 5 -9.97 2.48 20.68
CA ILE A 5 -8.57 2.09 20.54
C ILE A 5 -8.21 1.91 19.07
N LEU A 6 -9.04 1.19 18.30
CA LEU A 6 -8.76 0.98 16.88
C LEU A 6 -8.78 2.30 16.11
N ALA A 7 -9.75 3.17 16.37
CA ALA A 7 -9.82 4.49 15.73
C ALA A 7 -8.55 5.32 16.02
N LYS A 8 -8.08 5.31 17.28
CA LYS A 8 -6.85 5.99 17.68
C LYS A 8 -5.61 5.44 16.99
N GLU A 9 -5.48 4.12 16.87
CA GLU A 9 -4.37 3.50 16.12
C GLU A 9 -4.42 3.87 14.62
N PHE A 10 -5.62 4.04 14.05
CA PHE A 10 -5.78 4.51 12.68
C PHE A 10 -5.27 5.94 12.50
N ASP A 11 -5.50 6.85 13.44
CA ASP A 11 -5.03 8.24 13.34
C ASP A 11 -3.49 8.32 13.12
N ASP A 12 -2.74 7.40 13.74
CA ASP A 12 -1.28 7.33 13.66
C ASP A 12 -0.76 6.76 12.32
N VAL A 13 -1.62 6.13 11.52
CA VAL A 13 -1.22 5.47 10.27
C VAL A 13 -1.98 5.93 9.03
N ILE A 14 -3.14 6.59 9.19
CA ILE A 14 -4.04 6.96 8.09
C ILE A 14 -3.36 7.82 7.02
N HIS A 15 -2.36 8.62 7.41
CA HIS A 15 -1.59 9.48 6.52
C HIS A 15 -0.48 8.76 5.74
N LYS A 16 -0.16 7.51 6.10
CA LYS A 16 0.95 6.73 5.52
C LYS A 16 0.56 5.96 4.27
N GLY A 17 -0.73 5.79 4.01
CA GLY A 17 -1.20 4.99 2.88
C GLY A 17 -2.71 5.07 2.71
N ASN A 18 -3.22 4.23 1.82
CA ASN A 18 -4.64 4.18 1.49
C ASN A 18 -5.25 2.77 1.65
N ALA A 19 -4.47 1.83 2.17
CA ALA A 19 -4.85 0.46 2.48
C ALA A 19 -4.23 0.02 3.81
N PHE A 20 -5.02 -0.58 4.68
CA PHE A 20 -4.64 -0.90 6.06
C PHE A 20 -5.02 -2.34 6.40
N LEU A 21 -4.01 -3.18 6.67
CA LEU A 21 -4.20 -4.56 7.08
C LEU A 21 -4.51 -4.64 8.58
N LEU A 22 -5.65 -5.22 8.90
CA LEU A 22 -6.11 -5.48 10.25
C LEU A 22 -5.84 -6.95 10.58
N ARG A 23 -4.80 -7.20 11.38
CA ARG A 23 -4.37 -8.56 11.74
C ARG A 23 -5.54 -9.37 12.31
N ASN A 24 -5.75 -10.57 11.78
CA ASN A 24 -6.84 -11.48 12.13
C ASN A 24 -8.25 -10.88 11.93
N HIS A 25 -8.40 -9.90 11.05
CA HIS A 25 -9.70 -9.30 10.76
C HIS A 25 -9.95 -9.13 9.27
N GLY A 26 -9.11 -8.36 8.58
CA GLY A 26 -9.32 -8.04 7.17
C GLY A 26 -8.51 -6.84 6.73
N ILE A 27 -9.04 -6.09 5.76
CA ILE A 27 -8.40 -4.90 5.21
C ILE A 27 -9.39 -3.76 5.08
N THR A 28 -8.90 -2.54 5.27
CA THR A 28 -9.65 -1.31 4.97
C THR A 28 -8.92 -0.55 3.87
N ILE A 29 -9.63 -0.20 2.80
CA ILE A 29 -9.10 0.61 1.68
C ILE A 29 -9.92 1.88 1.57
N CYS A 30 -9.22 3.00 1.42
CA CYS A 30 -9.80 4.32 1.23
C CYS A 30 -9.35 4.88 -0.12
N ASN A 31 -10.28 5.41 -0.91
CA ASN A 31 -9.91 6.07 -2.16
C ASN A 31 -10.77 7.32 -2.37
N PRO A 32 -10.16 8.50 -2.62
CA PRO A 32 -10.92 9.73 -2.88
C PRO A 32 -11.71 9.70 -4.19
N GLU A 33 -11.38 8.81 -5.13
CA GLU A 33 -12.09 8.62 -6.41
C GLU A 33 -13.39 7.82 -6.24
N GLY A 34 -13.65 7.29 -5.04
CA GLY A 34 -14.90 6.63 -4.68
C GLY A 34 -14.79 5.11 -4.52
N VAL A 35 -15.94 4.49 -4.21
CA VAL A 35 -16.04 3.08 -3.80
C VAL A 35 -15.62 2.12 -4.92
N ALA A 36 -15.96 2.41 -6.18
CA ALA A 36 -15.60 1.55 -7.31
C ALA A 36 -14.07 1.43 -7.44
N ARG A 37 -13.35 2.56 -7.37
CA ARG A 37 -11.89 2.54 -7.40
C ARG A 37 -11.29 1.84 -6.19
N ALA A 38 -11.88 2.02 -5.00
CA ALA A 38 -11.46 1.28 -3.82
C ALA A 38 -11.64 -0.25 -3.99
N MET A 39 -12.71 -0.67 -4.66
CA MET A 39 -12.95 -2.08 -4.98
C MET A 39 -11.90 -2.63 -5.97
N ASP A 40 -11.60 -1.90 -7.05
CA ASP A 40 -10.53 -2.31 -7.97
C ASP A 40 -9.20 -2.53 -7.24
N MET A 41 -8.86 -1.59 -6.34
CA MET A 41 -7.63 -1.68 -5.56
C MET A 41 -7.64 -2.86 -4.59
N LEU A 42 -8.80 -3.20 -4.02
CA LEU A 42 -8.97 -4.37 -3.17
C LEU A 42 -8.69 -5.65 -3.94
N GLU A 43 -9.28 -5.80 -5.13
CA GLU A 43 -9.08 -6.98 -5.97
C GLU A 43 -7.63 -7.12 -6.43
N MET A 44 -7.00 -6.01 -6.83
CA MET A 44 -5.59 -5.99 -7.20
C MET A 44 -4.69 -6.44 -6.04
N LEU A 45 -4.98 -5.96 -4.82
CA LEU A 45 -4.19 -6.29 -3.65
C LEU A 45 -4.37 -7.75 -3.24
N GLU A 46 -5.59 -8.29 -3.30
CA GLU A 46 -5.87 -9.69 -2.98
C GLU A 46 -5.17 -10.65 -3.96
N ALA A 47 -5.19 -10.32 -5.25
CA ALA A 47 -4.44 -11.08 -6.26
C ALA A 47 -2.93 -11.05 -6.02
N GLN A 48 -2.39 -9.88 -5.60
CA GLN A 48 -0.99 -9.74 -5.21
C GLN A 48 -0.68 -10.56 -3.94
N ALA A 49 -1.52 -10.50 -2.91
CA ALA A 49 -1.33 -11.26 -1.67
C ALA A 49 -1.32 -12.77 -1.93
N SER A 50 -2.23 -13.26 -2.78
CA SER A 50 -2.26 -14.65 -3.23
C SER A 50 -0.97 -15.06 -3.95
N SER A 51 -0.48 -14.20 -4.85
CA SER A 51 0.77 -14.44 -5.59
C SER A 51 1.99 -14.50 -4.66
N VAL A 52 2.05 -13.59 -3.68
CA VAL A 52 3.11 -13.55 -2.66
C VAL A 52 3.07 -14.81 -1.80
N LEU A 53 1.88 -15.24 -1.35
CA LEU A 53 1.70 -16.44 -0.55
C LEU A 53 2.17 -17.70 -1.30
N ILE A 54 1.74 -17.86 -2.56
CA ILE A 54 2.15 -19.00 -3.39
C ILE A 54 3.66 -18.99 -3.60
N GLY A 55 4.25 -17.84 -3.94
CA GLY A 55 5.71 -17.71 -4.09
C GLY A 55 6.47 -18.07 -2.81
N HIS A 56 5.95 -17.66 -1.65
CA HIS A 56 6.52 -18.04 -0.36
C HIS A 56 6.45 -19.56 -0.13
N LEU A 57 5.30 -20.19 -0.39
CA LEU A 57 5.11 -21.64 -0.25
C LEU A 57 6.00 -22.46 -1.20
N LEU A 58 6.33 -21.93 -2.38
CA LEU A 58 7.17 -22.60 -3.39
C LEU A 58 8.69 -22.46 -3.15
N GLY A 59 9.12 -21.88 -2.03
CA GLY A 59 10.52 -21.83 -1.64
C GLY A 59 11.19 -20.47 -1.78
N GLY A 60 10.43 -19.40 -2.01
CA GLY A 60 10.92 -18.03 -1.87
C GLY A 60 10.34 -17.05 -2.90
N LEU A 61 10.20 -15.80 -2.47
CA LEU A 61 9.75 -14.69 -3.31
C LEU A 61 10.94 -13.83 -3.72
N LYS A 62 11.07 -13.53 -5.01
CA LYS A 62 11.98 -12.49 -5.48
C LYS A 62 11.29 -11.12 -5.36
N GLU A 63 11.60 -10.40 -4.29
CA GLU A 63 11.08 -9.05 -4.04
C GLU A 63 11.54 -8.05 -5.13
N ILE A 64 10.72 -7.01 -5.34
CA ILE A 64 11.08 -5.86 -6.16
C ILE A 64 12.32 -5.20 -5.54
N GLN A 65 13.33 -4.94 -6.36
CA GLN A 65 14.59 -4.35 -5.90
C GLN A 65 14.45 -2.84 -5.72
N ASP A 66 15.19 -2.25 -4.78
CA ASP A 66 15.19 -0.82 -4.52
C ASP A 66 15.38 0.04 -5.79
N LYS A 67 16.30 -0.37 -6.66
CA LYS A 67 16.57 0.30 -7.93
C LYS A 67 15.34 0.32 -8.85
N GLU A 68 14.53 -0.72 -8.84
CA GLU A 68 13.29 -0.78 -9.64
C GLU A 68 12.24 0.18 -9.07
N VAL A 69 12.17 0.33 -7.74
CA VAL A 69 11.30 1.32 -7.08
C VAL A 69 11.73 2.74 -7.43
N GLU A 70 13.04 3.04 -7.43
CA GLU A 70 13.58 4.33 -7.86
C GLU A 70 13.29 4.63 -9.32
N ASN A 71 13.38 3.63 -10.20
CA ASN A 71 13.05 3.77 -11.62
C ASN A 71 11.56 4.02 -11.84
N LEU A 72 10.70 3.36 -11.06
CA LEU A 72 9.27 3.62 -11.07
C LEU A 72 8.96 5.05 -10.62
N GLU A 73 9.60 5.54 -9.56
CA GLU A 73 9.43 6.91 -9.08
C GLU A 73 9.80 7.93 -10.15
N LYS A 74 10.95 7.76 -10.81
CA LYS A 74 11.38 8.61 -11.93
C LYS A 74 10.34 8.63 -13.05
N THR A 75 9.76 7.47 -13.37
CA THR A 75 8.72 7.35 -14.40
C THR A 75 7.45 8.12 -14.01
N LEU A 76 6.99 8.01 -12.76
CA LEU A 76 5.82 8.76 -12.28
C LEU A 76 6.07 10.27 -12.34
N ARG A 77 7.22 10.73 -11.86
CA ARG A 77 7.58 12.16 -11.87
C ARG A 77 7.68 12.72 -13.29
N ASN A 78 8.35 12.01 -14.19
CA ASN A 78 8.49 12.43 -15.59
C ASN A 78 7.13 12.53 -16.31
N ARG A 79 6.14 11.75 -15.88
CA ARG A 79 4.77 11.78 -16.42
C ARG A 79 3.84 12.75 -15.69
N GLY A 80 4.33 13.49 -14.70
CA GLY A 80 3.50 14.38 -13.88
C GLY A 80 2.46 13.65 -13.03
N LEU A 81 2.66 12.37 -12.75
CA LEU A 81 1.75 11.57 -11.93
C LEU A 81 2.05 11.78 -10.44
N LYS A 82 1.00 11.75 -9.62
CA LYS A 82 1.12 11.88 -8.15
C LYS A 82 1.73 10.61 -7.57
N LEU A 83 2.60 10.78 -6.57
CA LEU A 83 3.04 9.67 -5.73
C LEU A 83 1.91 9.28 -4.77
N PRO A 84 1.78 7.98 -4.42
CA PRO A 84 0.89 7.54 -3.36
C PRO A 84 1.32 8.12 -2.00
N GLY A 85 0.35 8.27 -1.09
CA GLY A 85 0.56 8.86 0.25
C GLY A 85 0.40 10.39 0.27
N ASP A 86 0.32 10.96 1.48
CA ASP A 86 0.24 12.41 1.67
C ASP A 86 1.64 13.03 1.48
N PRO A 87 1.82 14.00 0.55
CA PRO A 87 3.11 14.63 0.27
C PRO A 87 3.77 15.32 1.48
N ARG A 88 3.00 15.64 2.54
CA ARG A 88 3.52 16.22 3.78
C ARG A 88 4.30 15.21 4.62
N PHE A 89 4.01 13.92 4.46
CA PHE A 89 4.59 12.83 5.25
C PHE A 89 5.45 11.89 4.40
N ILE A 90 5.18 11.82 3.10
CA ILE A 90 5.83 10.92 2.15
C ILE A 90 6.48 11.73 1.03
N SER A 91 7.80 11.62 0.93
CA SER A 91 8.63 12.36 -0.04
C SER A 91 9.05 11.52 -1.26
N SER A 92 9.03 10.19 -1.14
CA SER A 92 9.51 9.24 -2.16
C SER A 92 8.76 7.91 -2.11
N LEU A 93 8.75 7.17 -3.23
CA LEU A 93 8.26 5.79 -3.26
C LEU A 93 9.15 4.87 -2.43
N GLY A 94 10.45 5.13 -2.42
CA GLY A 94 11.40 4.36 -1.62
C GLY A 94 11.04 4.39 -0.13
N GLN A 95 10.64 5.55 0.40
CA GLN A 95 10.18 5.69 1.78
C GLN A 95 8.94 4.82 2.07
N LEU A 96 7.98 4.76 1.14
CA LEU A 96 6.79 3.90 1.29
C LEU A 96 7.13 2.42 1.22
N PHE A 97 8.00 2.03 0.28
CA PHE A 97 8.35 0.63 0.06
C PHE A 97 9.21 0.06 1.19
N LYS A 98 10.09 0.88 1.77
CA LYS A 98 11.09 0.46 2.77
C LYS A 98 10.62 0.57 4.22
N ASN A 99 9.45 1.15 4.50
CA ASN A 99 8.85 1.18 5.84
C ASN A 99 8.35 -0.23 6.24
N LYS A 100 9.29 -1.17 6.38
CA LYS A 100 9.09 -2.48 7.03
C LYS A 100 9.10 -2.30 8.55
#